data_AF-L5K846-F1
#
_entry.id   AF-L5K846-F1
#
_cell.length_a   1.000
_cell.length_b   1.000
_cell.length_c   1.000
_cell.angle_alpha   90.00
_cell.angle_beta   90.00
_cell.angle_gamma   90.00
#
_symmetry.space_group_name_H-M   'P 1'
#
loop_
_entity.id
_entity.type
_entity.pdbx_description
1 polymer ?
#
loop_
_entity_poly.entity_id
_entity_poly.type
_entity_poly.pdbx_seq_one_letter_code
_entity_poly.pdbx_strand_id
1 'polypeptide(L)'
;MKWVGRDHDEGEKADSVMMVQVQKDSQGLLPDQLVLLLEHLLEQKTLNPRTLRSLERTYHLPQQDAEVRHRWCELIVKHKYTKAYKNVERFLQEDQTLYPPRSSPQAMGVYLYGELMVSEDARQQQLARSCFELTKEQMDRCSAQVVAEMLF
;
A
#
# COMPACT_ATOMS: atom_id res chain seq x y z
N MET A 1 26.61 -53.58 -52.17
CA MET A 1 26.63 -52.63 -53.31
C MET A 1 26.60 -51.22 -52.74
N LYS A 2 27.47 -50.35 -53.27
CA LYS A 2 27.74 -48.96 -52.85
C LYS A 2 26.49 -48.10 -52.88
N TRP A 3 26.36 -47.19 -51.91
CA TRP A 3 25.91 -45.82 -52.18
C TRP A 3 26.89 -44.84 -51.55
N VAL A 4 27.26 -43.87 -52.37
CA VAL A 4 28.31 -42.86 -52.22
C VAL A 4 27.71 -41.62 -51.57
N GLY A 5 28.54 -40.91 -50.82
CA GLY A 5 28.17 -39.78 -49.98
C GLY A 5 27.70 -38.52 -50.70
N ARG A 6 27.23 -37.59 -49.88
CA ARG A 6 27.36 -36.16 -50.11
C ARG A 6 27.35 -35.46 -48.74
N ASP A 7 28.53 -35.07 -48.29
CA ASP A 7 28.72 -34.06 -47.26
C ASP A 7 28.25 -32.70 -47.79
N HIS A 8 27.48 -31.98 -46.97
CA HIS A 8 27.55 -30.52 -46.87
C HIS A 8 27.00 -30.10 -45.50
N ASP A 9 27.93 -30.04 -44.56
CA ASP A 9 28.23 -28.95 -43.63
C ASP A 9 27.20 -27.83 -43.35
N GLU A 10 27.28 -27.41 -42.08
CA GLU A 10 26.94 -26.10 -41.53
C GLU A 10 25.46 -25.72 -41.34
N GLY A 11 25.06 -25.79 -40.08
CA GLY A 11 23.82 -25.19 -39.59
C GLY A 11 23.53 -25.55 -38.15
N GLU A 12 24.48 -25.28 -37.26
CA GLU A 12 24.34 -25.29 -35.81
C GLU A 12 23.27 -24.25 -35.41
N LYS A 13 21.99 -24.60 -35.59
CA LYS A 13 20.89 -23.89 -34.94
C LYS A 13 20.70 -24.58 -33.61
N ALA A 14 21.38 -24.01 -32.61
CA ALA A 14 21.01 -24.12 -31.22
C ALA A 14 19.48 -24.12 -31.15
N ASP A 15 18.93 -25.28 -30.79
CA ASP A 15 17.53 -25.41 -30.43
C ASP A 15 17.36 -24.47 -29.24
N SER A 16 16.91 -23.28 -29.57
CA SER A 16 16.58 -22.22 -28.67
C SER A 16 15.41 -22.77 -27.88
N VAL A 17 15.74 -23.48 -26.79
CA VAL A 17 14.83 -23.80 -25.72
C VAL A 17 14.11 -22.49 -25.46
N MET A 18 12.87 -22.38 -25.95
CA MET A 18 11.95 -21.40 -25.44
C MET A 18 11.84 -21.79 -23.99
N MET A 19 12.67 -21.17 -23.16
CA MET A 19 12.31 -20.86 -21.80
C MET A 19 11.04 -20.05 -21.95
N VAL A 20 9.92 -20.75 -22.04
CA VAL A 20 8.67 -20.29 -21.49
C VAL A 20 9.05 -20.12 -20.04
N GLN A 21 9.56 -18.93 -19.72
CA GLN A 21 9.53 -18.43 -18.37
C GLN A 21 8.07 -18.63 -18.01
N VAL A 22 7.81 -19.61 -17.16
CA VAL A 22 6.55 -19.71 -16.46
C VAL A 22 6.50 -18.38 -15.73
N GLN A 23 5.84 -17.40 -16.36
CA GLN A 23 5.40 -16.22 -15.70
C GLN A 23 4.65 -16.80 -14.52
N LYS A 24 5.19 -16.56 -13.34
CA LYS A 24 4.41 -16.76 -12.14
C LYS A 24 3.30 -15.75 -12.29
N ASP A 25 2.21 -16.18 -12.92
CA ASP A 25 0.92 -15.51 -12.97
C ASP A 25 0.50 -15.39 -11.52
N SER A 26 1.12 -14.41 -10.85
CA SER A 26 0.63 -13.84 -9.63
C SER A 26 -0.61 -13.15 -10.15
N GLN A 27 -1.73 -13.88 -10.15
CA GLN A 27 -3.06 -13.29 -10.26
C GLN A 27 -3.16 -12.34 -9.07
N GLY A 28 -2.56 -11.16 -9.24
CA GLY A 28 -2.61 -10.07 -8.28
C GLY A 28 -4.06 -9.66 -8.22
N LEU A 29 -4.58 -9.55 -7.01
CA LEU A 29 -5.90 -8.98 -6.82
C LEU A 29 -5.91 -7.58 -7.42
N LEU A 30 -6.99 -7.27 -8.15
CA LEU A 30 -7.24 -5.90 -8.61
C LEU A 30 -7.38 -4.96 -7.40
N PRO A 31 -7.15 -3.65 -7.57
CA PRO A 31 -7.34 -2.66 -6.49
C PRO A 31 -8.63 -2.83 -5.71
N ASP A 32 -9.77 -2.91 -6.40
CA ASP A 32 -11.09 -3.06 -5.77
C ASP A 32 -11.19 -4.38 -4.96
N GLN A 33 -10.58 -5.46 -5.46
CA GLN A 33 -10.55 -6.73 -4.73
C GLN A 33 -9.63 -6.67 -3.51
N LEU A 34 -8.56 -5.89 -3.57
CA LEU A 34 -7.71 -5.61 -2.41
C LEU A 34 -8.44 -4.77 -1.38
N VAL A 35 -9.15 -3.72 -1.80
CA VAL A 35 -9.99 -2.91 -0.89
C VAL A 35 -10.97 -3.81 -0.16
N LEU A 36 -11.74 -4.64 -0.90
CA LEU A 36 -12.68 -5.58 -0.29
C LEU A 36 -11.99 -6.52 0.70
N LEU A 37 -10.84 -7.09 0.35
CA LEU A 37 -10.08 -7.95 1.26
C LEU A 37 -9.68 -7.19 2.53
N LEU A 38 -9.16 -5.97 2.41
CA LEU A 38 -8.73 -5.16 3.55
C LEU A 38 -9.92 -4.73 4.42
N GLU A 39 -11.08 -4.45 3.84
CA GLU A 39 -12.33 -4.18 4.57
C GLU A 39 -12.78 -5.37 5.41
N HIS A 40 -12.79 -6.58 4.84
CA HIS A 40 -13.11 -7.80 5.60
C HIS A 40 -12.11 -8.07 6.73
N LEU A 41 -10.83 -7.71 6.52
CA LEU A 41 -9.80 -7.77 7.55
C LEU A 41 -9.99 -6.70 8.63
N LEU A 42 -10.46 -5.51 8.25
CA LEU A 42 -10.82 -4.43 9.17
C LEU A 42 -12.02 -4.79 10.05
N GLU A 43 -12.86 -5.76 9.71
CA GLU A 43 -13.91 -6.26 10.61
C GLU A 43 -13.35 -7.18 11.71
N GLN A 44 -12.16 -7.76 11.51
CA GLN A 44 -11.58 -8.70 12.46
C GLN A 44 -11.12 -7.99 13.73
N LYS A 45 -11.41 -8.59 14.90
CA LYS A 45 -10.99 -8.05 16.20
C LYS A 45 -9.47 -8.10 16.39
N THR A 46 -8.83 -9.13 15.86
CA THR A 46 -7.39 -9.36 16.04
C THR A 46 -6.78 -9.89 14.75
N LEU A 47 -5.65 -9.34 14.36
CA LEU A 47 -4.81 -9.87 13.27
C LEU A 47 -3.40 -10.10 13.77
N ASN A 48 -2.78 -11.18 13.30
CA ASN A 48 -1.40 -11.49 13.64
C ASN A 48 -0.45 -10.51 12.91
N PRO A 49 0.55 -9.92 13.59
CA PRO A 49 1.59 -9.11 12.94
C PRO A 49 2.31 -9.81 11.78
N ARG A 50 2.41 -11.15 11.79
CA ARG A 50 2.94 -11.93 10.65
C ARG A 50 2.04 -11.85 9.42
N THR A 51 0.72 -11.85 9.61
CA THR A 51 -0.26 -11.68 8.54
C THR A 51 -0.15 -10.28 7.95
N LEU A 52 -0.12 -9.24 8.79
CA LEU A 52 0.04 -7.85 8.34
C LEU A 52 1.32 -7.66 7.51
N ARG A 53 2.45 -8.19 7.99
CA ARG A 53 3.72 -8.17 7.23
C ARG A 53 3.62 -8.91 5.90
N SER A 54 2.91 -10.05 5.88
CA SER A 54 2.75 -10.85 4.67
C SER A 54 1.87 -10.14 3.66
N LEU A 55 0.80 -9.48 4.09
CA LEU A 55 -0.07 -8.65 3.26
C LEU A 55 0.72 -7.50 2.62
N GLU A 56 1.43 -6.72 3.45
CA GLU A 56 2.25 -5.59 2.99
C GLU A 56 3.24 -6.00 1.90
N ARG A 57 3.96 -7.12 2.10
CA ARG A 57 4.95 -7.61 1.14
C ARG A 57 4.33 -8.25 -0.11
N THR A 58 3.22 -8.97 0.04
CA THR A 58 2.63 -9.71 -1.08
C THR A 58 1.94 -8.76 -2.06
N TYR A 59 1.23 -7.76 -1.53
CA TYR A 59 0.44 -6.83 -2.33
C TYR A 59 1.06 -5.46 -2.48
N HIS A 60 2.26 -5.22 -1.91
CA HIS A 60 2.96 -3.94 -2.01
C HIS A 60 2.06 -2.76 -1.60
N LEU A 61 1.34 -2.94 -0.48
CA LEU A 61 0.27 -2.04 -0.03
C LEU A 61 0.66 -0.56 0.02
N PRO A 62 1.87 -0.16 0.46
CA PRO A 62 2.28 1.24 0.47
C PRO A 62 2.42 1.88 -0.92
N GLN A 63 2.49 1.09 -1.99
CA GLN A 63 2.66 1.53 -3.37
C GLN A 63 1.35 1.46 -4.19
N GLN A 64 0.26 0.98 -3.60
CA GLN A 64 -1.05 0.92 -4.26
C GLN A 64 -1.68 2.31 -4.35
N ASP A 65 -2.85 2.40 -4.97
CA ASP A 65 -3.62 3.65 -5.03
C ASP A 65 -4.05 4.14 -3.64
N ALA A 66 -4.64 5.34 -3.62
CA ALA A 66 -5.12 5.99 -2.41
C ALA A 66 -6.05 5.13 -1.54
N GLU A 67 -6.99 4.41 -2.16
CA GLU A 67 -8.03 3.69 -1.44
C GLU A 67 -7.45 2.48 -0.72
N VAL A 68 -6.61 1.72 -1.43
CA VAL A 68 -5.88 0.58 -0.84
C VAL A 68 -4.92 1.06 0.25
N ARG A 69 -4.18 2.15 0.02
CA ARG A 69 -3.27 2.73 1.01
C ARG A 69 -4.00 3.19 2.27
N HIS A 70 -5.19 3.78 2.14
CA HIS A 70 -6.00 4.20 3.26
C HIS A 70 -6.46 3.03 4.11
N ARG A 71 -7.06 2.00 3.48
CA ARG A 71 -7.48 0.77 4.18
C ARG A 71 -6.31 0.08 4.88
N TRP A 72 -5.13 0.12 4.27
CA TRP A 72 -3.90 -0.36 4.91
C TRP A 72 -3.51 0.47 6.13
N CYS A 73 -3.58 1.80 6.07
CA CYS A 73 -3.33 2.67 7.22
C CYS A 73 -4.31 2.43 8.36
N GLU A 74 -5.59 2.24 8.07
CA GLU A 74 -6.59 1.85 9.07
C GLU A 74 -6.20 0.55 9.79
N LEU A 75 -5.76 -0.48 9.05
CA LEU A 75 -5.30 -1.74 9.65
C LEU A 75 -4.07 -1.55 10.53
N ILE A 76 -3.12 -0.69 10.11
CA ILE A 76 -1.93 -0.36 10.89
C ILE A 76 -2.34 0.30 12.22
N VAL A 77 -3.25 1.27 12.17
CA VAL A 77 -3.74 2.00 13.35
C VAL A 77 -4.52 1.07 14.26
N LYS A 78 -5.54 0.38 13.74
CA LYS A 78 -6.41 -0.54 14.47
C LYS A 78 -5.64 -1.61 15.23
N HIS A 79 -4.63 -2.21 14.59
CA HIS A 79 -3.84 -3.30 15.18
C HIS A 79 -2.51 -2.84 15.79
N LYS A 80 -2.28 -1.52 15.93
CA LYS A 80 -1.07 -0.93 16.53
C LYS A 80 0.21 -1.50 15.92
N TYR A 81 0.24 -1.66 14.59
CA TYR A 81 1.38 -2.24 13.87
C TYR A 81 2.50 -1.20 13.68
N THR A 82 3.19 -0.89 14.79
CA THR A 82 4.18 0.20 14.91
C THR A 82 5.27 0.21 13.84
N LYS A 83 5.65 -0.96 13.31
CA LYS A 83 6.68 -1.09 12.26
C LYS A 83 6.31 -0.38 10.96
N ALA A 84 5.02 -0.16 10.72
CA ALA A 84 4.49 0.45 9.52
C ALA A 84 3.94 1.87 9.73
N TYR A 85 4.19 2.50 10.88
CA TYR A 85 3.72 3.86 11.15
C TYR A 85 4.25 4.90 10.14
N LYS A 86 5.43 4.66 9.55
CA LYS A 86 5.94 5.47 8.44
C LYS A 86 5.02 5.50 7.22
N ASN A 87 4.22 4.45 7.01
CA ASN A 87 3.23 4.43 5.93
C ASN A 87 2.05 5.36 6.25
N VAL A 88 1.65 5.44 7.53
CA VAL A 88 0.60 6.34 8.02
C VAL A 88 1.06 7.80 7.93
N GLU A 89 2.28 8.09 8.40
CA GLU A 89 2.89 9.44 8.29
C GLU A 89 2.94 9.88 6.83
N ARG A 90 3.44 9.01 5.97
CA ARG A 90 3.52 9.23 4.52
C ARG A 90 2.13 9.49 3.94
N PHE A 91 1.13 8.68 4.27
CA PHE A 91 -0.22 8.86 3.74
C PHE A 91 -0.81 10.23 4.13
N LEU A 92 -0.67 10.63 5.40
CA LEU A 92 -1.15 11.93 5.90
C LEU A 92 -0.41 13.13 5.28
N GLN A 93 0.86 12.97 4.89
CA GLN A 93 1.69 14.02 4.28
C GLN A 93 1.58 14.08 2.74
N GLU A 94 1.51 12.92 2.08
CA GLU A 94 1.47 12.82 0.62
C GLU A 94 0.14 13.28 0.02
N ASP A 95 -0.95 13.23 0.78
CA ASP A 95 -2.26 13.69 0.30
C ASP A 95 -2.35 15.22 0.14
N GLN A 96 -1.36 15.96 0.62
CA GLN A 96 -1.43 17.42 0.75
C GLN A 96 -0.33 18.17 -0.02
N THR A 97 0.68 17.47 -0.54
CA THR A 97 1.95 18.09 -0.99
C THR A 97 2.20 18.08 -2.50
N LEU A 98 1.39 17.40 -3.32
CA LEU A 98 1.57 17.34 -4.78
C LEU A 98 0.30 17.73 -5.51
N TYR A 99 0.38 18.84 -6.26
CA TYR A 99 -0.63 19.22 -7.24
C TYR A 99 -0.26 18.59 -8.61
N PRO A 100 -1.22 17.99 -9.34
CA PRO A 100 -2.61 17.77 -8.95
C PRO A 100 -2.75 16.65 -7.90
N PRO A 101 -3.75 16.73 -7.00
CA PRO A 101 -3.97 15.73 -5.96
C PRO A 101 -4.11 14.35 -6.61
N ARG A 102 -3.16 13.46 -6.31
CA ARG A 102 -2.95 12.32 -7.20
C ARG A 102 -3.93 11.18 -7.02
N SER A 103 -4.73 11.10 -5.95
CA SER A 103 -5.82 10.08 -5.87
C SER A 103 -6.65 10.03 -4.58
N SER A 104 -6.31 10.73 -3.48
CA SER A 104 -7.06 10.61 -2.21
C SER A 104 -7.93 11.85 -1.93
N PRO A 105 -9.22 11.68 -1.63
CA PRO A 105 -10.05 12.72 -1.03
C PRO A 105 -9.47 13.23 0.29
N GLN A 106 -9.37 14.55 0.48
CA GLN A 106 -8.96 15.19 1.74
C GLN A 106 -9.73 14.64 2.97
N ALA A 107 -10.97 14.20 2.76
CA ALA A 107 -11.81 13.56 3.78
C ALA A 107 -11.19 12.27 4.37
N MET A 108 -10.42 11.50 3.58
CA MET A 108 -9.80 10.26 4.02
C MET A 108 -8.67 10.53 5.03
N GLY A 109 -7.91 11.61 4.84
CA GLY A 109 -6.94 12.07 5.84
C GLY A 109 -7.58 12.48 7.16
N VAL A 110 -8.68 13.24 7.11
CA VAL A 110 -9.43 13.69 8.31
C VAL A 110 -9.98 12.50 9.09
N TYR A 111 -10.55 11.50 8.40
CA TYR A 111 -11.02 10.27 9.03
C TYR A 111 -9.89 9.54 9.78
N LEU A 112 -8.73 9.39 9.13
CA LEU A 112 -7.58 8.71 9.73
C LEU A 112 -7.02 9.43 10.96
N TYR A 113 -7.08 10.77 11.00
CA TYR A 113 -6.79 11.53 12.23
C TYR A 113 -7.76 11.15 13.36
N GLY A 114 -9.05 10.98 13.07
CA GLY A 114 -10.03 10.49 14.02
C GLY A 114 -9.69 9.10 14.57
N GLU A 115 -9.34 8.15 13.69
CA GLU A 115 -8.93 6.80 14.11
C GLU A 115 -7.68 6.81 15.01
N LEU A 116 -6.70 7.67 14.72
CA LEU A 116 -5.51 7.84 15.55
C LEU A 116 -5.83 8.41 16.93
N MET A 117 -6.89 9.22 17.06
CA MET A 117 -7.33 9.81 18.33
C MET A 117 -8.22 8.88 19.15
N VAL A 118 -9.10 8.11 18.49
CA VAL A 118 -9.94 7.09 19.13
C VAL A 118 -9.08 6.01 19.79
N SER A 119 -7.91 5.73 19.23
CA SER A 119 -6.92 4.89 19.88
C SER A 119 -6.29 5.58 21.09
N GLU A 120 -6.38 4.94 22.26
CA GLU A 120 -5.72 5.37 23.49
C GLU A 120 -4.19 5.11 23.49
N ASP A 121 -3.54 5.03 22.32
CA ASP A 121 -2.08 4.83 22.20
C ASP A 121 -1.36 6.17 22.02
N ALA A 122 -0.53 6.53 23.01
CA ALA A 122 0.23 7.77 23.02
C ALA A 122 1.15 7.96 21.80
N ARG A 123 1.64 6.88 21.17
CA ARG A 123 2.49 7.00 19.97
C ARG A 123 1.65 7.38 18.75
N GLN A 124 0.43 6.86 18.64
CA GLN A 124 -0.50 7.26 17.58
C GLN A 124 -0.94 8.72 17.74
N GLN A 125 -1.20 9.15 18.98
CA GLN A 125 -1.51 10.56 19.25
C GLN A 125 -0.34 11.49 18.92
N GLN A 126 0.89 11.12 19.29
CA GLN A 126 2.07 11.90 18.93
C GLN A 126 2.32 11.93 17.41
N LEU A 127 2.14 10.80 16.73
CA LEU A 127 2.26 10.71 15.27
C LEU A 127 1.27 11.65 14.59
N ALA A 128 0.01 11.66 15.02
CA ALA A 128 -1.02 12.53 14.50
C ALA A 128 -0.66 14.01 14.69
N ARG A 129 -0.29 14.43 15.91
CA ARG A 129 0.13 15.81 16.18
C ARG A 129 1.32 16.23 15.32
N SER A 130 2.32 15.36 15.20
CA SER A 130 3.53 15.64 14.42
C SER A 130 3.22 15.77 12.93
N CYS A 131 2.34 14.91 12.39
CA CYS A 131 1.91 15.02 11.00
C CYS A 131 1.09 16.28 10.77
N PHE A 132 0.14 16.59 11.66
CA PHE A 132 -0.71 17.77 11.52
C PHE A 132 0.09 19.07 11.53
N GLU A 133 1.08 19.20 12.41
CA GLU A 133 1.94 20.39 12.45
C GLU A 133 2.70 20.61 11.14
N LEU A 134 3.09 19.54 10.44
CA LEU A 134 3.81 19.62 9.16
C LEU A 134 2.89 20.00 7.99
N THR A 135 1.59 19.71 8.09
CA THR A 135 0.70 19.76 6.92
C THR A 135 -0.50 20.70 7.07
N LYS A 136 -0.77 21.22 8.28
CA LYS A 136 -1.91 22.12 8.58
C LYS A 136 -2.02 23.34 7.67
N GLU A 137 -0.89 23.85 7.15
CA GLU A 137 -0.87 25.00 6.23
C GLU A 137 -1.30 24.64 4.81
N GLN A 138 -1.21 23.36 4.43
CA GLN A 138 -1.60 22.84 3.12
C GLN A 138 -3.04 22.31 3.11
N MET A 139 -3.60 22.04 4.28
CA MET A 139 -5.00 21.65 4.44
C MET A 139 -5.94 22.80 4.10
N ASP A 140 -7.12 22.48 3.58
CA ASP A 140 -8.20 23.47 3.55
C ASP A 140 -8.56 23.87 4.99
N ARG A 141 -9.02 25.11 5.15
CA ARG A 141 -9.28 25.71 6.46
C ARG A 141 -10.28 24.90 7.30
N CYS A 142 -11.30 24.32 6.67
CA CYS A 142 -12.33 23.56 7.37
C CYS A 142 -11.75 22.24 7.90
N SER A 143 -11.04 21.49 7.07
CA SER A 143 -10.38 20.25 7.46
C SER A 143 -9.32 20.48 8.53
N ALA A 144 -8.53 21.56 8.41
CA ALA A 144 -7.52 21.91 9.41
C ALA A 144 -8.15 22.19 10.78
N GLN A 145 -9.29 22.92 10.80
CA GLN A 145 -10.01 23.21 12.03
C GLN A 145 -10.55 21.92 12.68
N VAL A 146 -11.19 21.06 11.90
CA VAL A 146 -11.74 19.79 12.40
C VAL A 146 -10.63 18.90 13.00
N VAL A 147 -9.48 18.81 12.32
CA VAL A 147 -8.36 18.02 12.84
C VAL A 147 -7.72 18.65 14.08
N ALA A 148 -7.63 19.99 14.14
CA ALA A 148 -7.14 20.67 15.34
C ALA A 148 -8.03 20.40 16.56
N GLU A 149 -9.37 20.46 16.39
CA GLU A 149 -10.35 20.17 17.45
C GLU A 149 -10.27 18.71 17.95
N MET A 150 -9.79 17.77 17.12
CA MET A 150 -9.57 16.38 17.54
C MET A 150 -8.26 16.18 18.31
N LEU A 151 -7.23 17.01 18.06
CA LEU A 151 -5.87 16.79 18.56
C LEU A 151 -5.53 17.53 19.87
N PHE A 152 -6.25 18.63 20.15
CA PHE A 152 -5.96 19.60 21.22
C PHE A 152 -7.24 19.97 22.00
#